data_AF-A0A4Q5TJV5-F1
#
_entry.id   AF-A0A4Q5TJV5-F1
#
_cell.length_a   1.000
_cell.length_b   1.000
_cell.length_c   1.000
_cell.angle_alpha   90.00
_cell.angle_beta   90.00
_cell.angle_gamma   90.00
#
_symmetry.space_group_name_H-M   'P 1'
#
loop_
_entity.id
_entity.type
_entity.pdbx_description
1 polymer ?
#
loop_
_entity_poly.entity_id
_entity_poly.type
_entity_poly.pdbx_seq_one_letter_code
_entity_poly.pdbx_strand_id
1 'polypeptide(L)'
;MVDLHDFTEDSKCFYKNECYSVRDNGAVLRHPLEGKRPRPTDNNWTFGKLNNKTGYLEIGSVRIHRIVATAFHGEPPTREHVVDHIDTNKQNNRPENLRWVTRLENILLNPITARRIELVCGSVEAFLADPSKFRNKFQDPNYDWMCAVSAEEAEISLARMLSWAKGNNPLKGGSLGEWIFNREVVETPIATLPNYIMSKTPNAAQRIVFTREDKPNEYPITPQEFKGNPLTAYYESLTEGAAFFRNHNGEYVVVKSGFSKDRQSLYVLTKAAYVYQERADGEWMPVPIAEHSEKIFDKDLPHSLTEITYEDGLFVHGKVESGFHPTEELEMIFNEYTEEECRTANIGIANSGA
;
A
#
# COMPACT_ATOMS: atom_id res chain seq x y z
N MET A 1 3.47 -28.17 1.09
CA MET A 1 3.61 -28.40 2.55
C MET A 1 4.59 -27.36 3.05
N VAL A 2 4.24 -26.59 4.07
CA VAL A 2 5.11 -25.53 4.59
C VAL A 2 6.35 -26.17 5.20
N ASP A 3 7.54 -25.75 4.74
CA ASP A 3 8.82 -26.27 5.21
C ASP A 3 9.24 -25.54 6.49
N LEU A 4 9.71 -26.28 7.49
CA LEU A 4 10.28 -25.71 8.72
C LEU A 4 11.59 -24.94 8.44
N HIS A 5 12.26 -25.25 7.33
CA HIS A 5 13.53 -24.66 6.92
C HIS A 5 13.39 -23.48 5.95
N ASP A 6 12.18 -23.20 5.46
CA ASP A 6 11.87 -22.02 4.66
C ASP A 6 11.66 -20.81 5.58
N PHE A 7 12.75 -20.20 6.04
CA PHE A 7 12.75 -18.99 6.88
C PHE A 7 14.00 -18.16 6.63
N THR A 8 13.93 -16.84 6.85
CA THR A 8 15.07 -15.93 6.69
C THR A 8 15.50 -15.28 7.99
N GLU A 9 14.54 -15.04 8.89
CA GLU A 9 14.76 -14.38 10.16
C GLU A 9 14.24 -15.22 11.33
N ASP A 10 14.94 -15.12 12.47
CA ASP A 10 14.46 -15.62 13.75
C ASP A 10 14.51 -14.55 14.84
N SER A 11 13.56 -14.63 15.76
CA SER A 11 13.41 -13.72 16.90
C SER A 11 13.18 -14.51 18.17
N LYS A 12 13.46 -13.90 19.31
CA LYS A 12 13.18 -14.47 20.64
C LYS A 12 12.16 -13.62 21.36
N CYS A 13 11.21 -14.26 22.04
CA CYS A 13 10.26 -13.55 22.87
C CYS A 13 10.00 -14.28 24.20
N PHE A 14 9.57 -13.50 25.18
CA PHE A 14 9.06 -14.01 26.44
C PHE A 14 7.57 -13.76 26.50
N TYR A 15 6.78 -14.82 26.67
CA TYR A 15 5.33 -14.70 26.64
C TYR A 15 4.69 -15.71 27.58
N LYS A 16 3.76 -15.24 28.44
CA LYS A 16 3.08 -16.07 29.47
C LYS A 16 4.05 -16.90 30.32
N ASN A 17 5.12 -16.27 30.80
CA ASN A 17 6.16 -16.90 31.64
C ASN A 17 6.97 -18.01 30.95
N GLU A 18 6.98 -18.04 29.62
CA GLU A 18 7.70 -19.01 28.81
C GLU A 18 8.60 -18.27 27.81
N CYS A 19 9.75 -18.86 27.48
CA CYS A 19 10.68 -18.31 26.50
C CYS A 19 10.53 -19.06 25.16
N TYR A 20 10.48 -18.32 24.06
CA TYR A 20 10.31 -18.87 22.72
C TYR A 20 11.38 -18.33 21.77
N SER A 21 11.82 -19.20 20.85
CA SER A 21 12.40 -18.79 19.57
C SER A 21 11.33 -18.93 18.49
N VAL A 22 11.27 -17.97 17.58
CA VAL A 22 10.21 -17.84 16.57
C VAL A 22 10.85 -17.53 15.24
N ARG A 23 10.42 -18.19 14.17
CA ARG A 23 10.83 -17.91 12.79
C ARG A 23 9.79 -17.09 12.07
N ASP A 24 10.22 -16.32 11.06
CA ASP A 24 9.34 -15.54 10.17
C ASP A 24 8.35 -16.43 9.37
N ASN A 25 8.58 -17.73 9.25
CA ASN A 25 7.57 -18.65 8.70
C ASN A 25 6.46 -19.03 9.68
N GLY A 26 6.49 -18.52 10.92
CA GLY A 26 5.51 -18.80 11.97
C GLY A 26 5.79 -20.07 12.79
N ALA A 27 6.91 -20.75 12.55
CA ALA A 27 7.35 -21.84 13.41
C ALA A 27 7.85 -21.31 14.75
N VAL A 28 7.57 -22.05 15.83
CA VAL A 28 8.03 -21.71 17.18
C VAL A 28 8.79 -22.89 17.79
N LEU A 29 9.74 -22.55 18.65
CA LEU A 29 10.42 -23.47 19.56
C LEU A 29 10.28 -22.92 20.97
N ARG A 30 9.67 -23.71 21.85
CA ARG A 30 9.57 -23.35 23.28
C ARG A 30 10.79 -23.87 24.02
N HIS A 31 11.45 -22.99 24.75
CA HIS A 31 12.59 -23.35 25.60
C HIS A 31 12.10 -23.94 26.92
N PRO A 32 12.83 -24.92 27.50
CA PRO A 32 12.52 -25.44 28.82
C PRO A 32 12.71 -24.35 29.88
N LEU A 33 11.88 -24.40 30.92
CA LEU A 33 12.04 -23.51 32.07
C LEU A 33 13.30 -23.87 32.85
N GLU A 34 14.02 -22.84 33.31
CA GLU A 34 15.24 -23.01 34.09
C GLU A 34 14.98 -23.85 35.36
N GLY A 35 15.86 -24.83 35.60
CA GLY A 35 15.74 -25.76 36.73
C GLY A 35 14.58 -26.77 36.66
N LYS A 36 13.81 -26.81 35.56
CA LYS A 36 12.71 -27.78 35.36
C LYS A 36 13.05 -28.79 34.28
N ARG A 37 12.48 -29.99 34.41
CA ARG A 37 12.59 -31.03 33.38
C ARG A 37 11.89 -30.56 32.09
N PRO A 38 12.55 -30.65 30.91
CA PRO A 38 11.94 -30.31 29.63
C PRO A 38 10.67 -31.14 29.35
N ARG A 39 9.64 -30.50 28.80
CA ARG A 39 8.44 -31.17 28.29
C ARG A 39 8.76 -31.81 26.93
N PRO A 40 7.98 -32.81 26.47
CA PRO A 40 8.18 -33.41 25.15
C PRO A 40 8.09 -32.42 23.97
N THR A 41 7.39 -31.30 24.16
CA THR A 41 7.22 -30.24 23.15
C THR A 41 8.27 -29.13 23.27
N ASP A 42 9.14 -29.16 24.28
CA ASP A 42 10.22 -28.18 24.42
C ASP A 42 11.39 -28.58 23.50
N ASN A 43 12.19 -27.59 23.08
CA ASN A 43 13.35 -27.75 22.19
C ASN A 43 13.05 -28.36 20.81
N ASN A 44 11.79 -28.37 20.38
CA ASN A 44 11.37 -28.85 19.08
C ASN A 44 10.68 -27.73 18.30
N TRP A 45 11.13 -27.49 17.07
CA TRP A 45 10.46 -26.56 16.15
C TRP A 45 9.12 -27.13 15.71
N THR A 46 8.08 -26.31 15.74
CA THR A 46 6.73 -26.71 15.36
C THR A 46 5.89 -25.51 14.93
N PHE A 47 4.95 -25.72 14.00
CA PHE A 47 3.87 -24.76 13.73
C PHE A 47 2.73 -24.85 14.77
N GLY A 48 2.82 -25.79 15.71
CA GLY A 48 1.78 -26.08 16.70
C GLY A 48 0.77 -27.12 16.23
N LYS A 49 -0.16 -27.48 17.11
CA LYS A 49 -1.24 -28.43 16.85
C LYS A 49 -2.54 -27.67 16.61
N LEU A 50 -3.28 -28.07 15.57
CA LEU A 50 -4.59 -27.49 15.27
C LEU A 50 -5.62 -27.78 16.37
N ASN A 51 -6.27 -26.72 16.83
CA ASN A 51 -7.44 -26.79 17.70
C ASN A 51 -8.72 -26.60 16.88
N ASN A 52 -9.36 -27.70 16.50
CA ASN A 52 -10.55 -27.72 15.65
C ASN A 52 -11.73 -26.88 16.18
N LYS A 53 -11.81 -26.61 17.49
CA LYS A 53 -12.86 -25.77 18.06
C LYS A 53 -12.64 -24.28 17.77
N THR A 54 -11.40 -23.85 17.66
CA THR A 54 -11.05 -22.42 17.54
C THR A 54 -10.45 -22.05 16.17
N GLY A 55 -9.98 -23.05 15.43
CA GLY A 55 -9.26 -22.90 14.16
C GLY A 55 -7.79 -22.51 14.31
N TYR A 56 -7.32 -22.26 15.54
CA TYR A 56 -5.94 -21.81 15.79
C TYR A 56 -4.97 -22.98 16.02
N LEU A 57 -3.71 -22.76 15.67
CA LEU A 57 -2.60 -23.62 16.08
C LEU A 57 -2.16 -23.27 17.50
N GLU A 58 -1.85 -24.29 18.30
CA GLU A 58 -1.47 -24.15 19.71
C GLU A 58 -0.26 -25.01 20.10
N ILE A 59 0.57 -24.51 21.01
CA ILE A 59 1.62 -25.25 21.72
C ILE A 59 1.36 -25.18 23.23
N GLY A 60 1.03 -26.32 23.86
CA GLY A 60 0.69 -26.35 25.28
C GLY A 60 -0.45 -25.40 25.67
N SER A 61 -1.51 -25.36 24.87
CA SER A 61 -2.67 -24.45 25.04
C SER A 61 -2.38 -22.95 24.86
N VAL A 62 -1.19 -22.61 24.37
CA VAL A 62 -0.83 -21.25 23.98
C VAL A 62 -0.96 -21.11 22.47
N ARG A 63 -1.70 -20.10 22.01
CA ARG A 63 -1.92 -19.85 20.58
C ARG A 63 -0.65 -19.33 19.90
N ILE A 64 -0.31 -19.96 18.78
CA ILE A 64 0.93 -19.72 18.03
C ILE A 64 0.99 -18.28 17.51
N HIS A 65 -0.08 -17.78 16.87
CA HIS A 65 -0.12 -16.41 16.37
C HIS A 65 0.20 -15.34 17.43
N ARG A 66 -0.13 -15.59 18.71
CA ARG A 66 0.20 -14.63 19.78
C ARG A 66 1.68 -14.65 20.11
N ILE A 67 2.30 -15.82 20.11
CA ILE A 67 3.74 -15.97 20.31
C ILE A 67 4.48 -15.28 19.16
N VAL A 68 4.05 -15.53 17.92
CA VAL A 68 4.66 -14.91 16.73
C VAL A 68 4.51 -13.40 16.73
N ALA A 69 3.29 -12.89 16.92
CA ALA A 69 3.06 -11.45 16.99
C ALA A 69 3.87 -10.79 18.11
N THR A 70 4.03 -11.45 19.26
CA THR A 70 4.86 -10.90 20.36
C THR A 70 6.34 -10.84 19.96
N ALA A 71 6.84 -11.79 19.17
CA ALA A 71 8.25 -11.85 18.77
C ALA A 71 8.64 -10.85 17.69
N PHE A 72 7.75 -10.57 16.73
CA PHE A 72 8.03 -9.71 15.58
C PHE A 72 7.42 -8.30 15.72
N HIS A 73 6.29 -8.18 16.41
CA HIS A 73 5.56 -6.90 16.57
C HIS A 73 5.59 -6.36 18.01
N GLY A 74 6.26 -7.06 18.92
CA GLY A 74 6.32 -6.72 20.34
C GLY A 74 5.02 -7.01 21.10
N GLU A 75 4.99 -6.59 22.37
CA GLU A 75 3.82 -6.73 23.23
C GLU A 75 2.61 -5.93 22.70
N PRO A 76 1.37 -6.40 22.92
CA PRO A 76 0.19 -5.66 22.52
C PRO A 76 0.16 -4.28 23.20
N PRO A 77 -0.17 -3.19 22.46
CA PRO A 77 -0.18 -1.84 23.03
C PRO A 77 -1.11 -1.69 24.24
N THR A 78 -2.26 -2.40 24.22
CA THR A 78 -3.19 -2.46 25.36
C THR A 78 -3.75 -3.88 25.54
N ARG A 79 -4.36 -4.14 26.70
CA ARG A 79 -5.02 -5.43 27.00
C ARG A 79 -6.21 -5.75 26.11
N GLU A 80 -6.76 -4.74 25.43
CA GLU A 80 -7.91 -4.89 24.53
C GLU A 80 -7.50 -5.35 23.12
N HIS A 81 -6.21 -5.19 22.79
CA HIS A 81 -5.67 -5.62 21.50
C HIS A 81 -5.69 -7.15 21.40
N VAL A 82 -6.12 -7.61 20.23
CA VAL A 82 -6.09 -8.98 19.78
C VAL A 82 -5.20 -9.06 18.54
N VAL A 83 -4.75 -10.27 18.21
CA VAL A 83 -4.04 -10.48 16.95
C VAL A 83 -5.08 -10.72 15.86
N ASP A 84 -5.02 -9.93 14.80
CA ASP A 84 -5.75 -10.14 13.56
C ASP A 84 -4.88 -10.87 12.54
N HIS A 85 -5.53 -11.74 11.76
CA HIS A 85 -4.96 -12.41 10.60
C HIS A 85 -5.47 -11.68 9.37
N ILE A 86 -4.58 -10.98 8.66
CA ILE A 86 -4.96 -10.09 7.56
C ILE A 86 -5.71 -10.86 6.47
N ASP A 87 -5.23 -12.06 6.13
CA ASP A 87 -5.86 -12.98 5.17
C ASP A 87 -7.08 -13.76 5.72
N THR A 88 -7.42 -13.58 6.99
CA THR A 88 -8.46 -14.31 7.72
C THR A 88 -8.22 -15.82 7.90
N ASN A 89 -7.04 -16.33 7.49
CA ASN A 89 -6.62 -17.72 7.67
C ASN A 89 -5.85 -17.87 9.00
N LYS A 90 -6.51 -18.44 10.00
CA LYS A 90 -5.96 -18.63 11.36
C LYS A 90 -4.76 -19.58 11.45
N GLN A 91 -4.46 -20.30 10.38
CA GLN A 91 -3.34 -21.23 10.28
C GLN A 91 -2.12 -20.61 9.56
N ASN A 92 -2.27 -19.44 8.92
CA ASN A 92 -1.16 -18.66 8.39
C ASN A 92 -0.61 -17.73 9.48
N ASN A 93 0.41 -18.18 10.22
CA ASN A 93 0.98 -17.44 11.35
C ASN A 93 2.27 -16.70 11.01
N ARG A 94 2.55 -16.42 9.74
CA ARG A 94 3.70 -15.58 9.34
C ARG A 94 3.51 -14.15 9.89
N PRO A 95 4.54 -13.49 10.43
CA PRO A 95 4.41 -12.21 11.11
C PRO A 95 3.82 -11.12 10.21
N GLU A 96 4.15 -11.10 8.91
CA GLU A 96 3.58 -10.16 7.93
C GLU A 96 2.06 -10.32 7.76
N ASN A 97 1.48 -11.48 8.09
CA ASN A 97 0.04 -11.72 8.08
C ASN A 97 -0.64 -11.37 9.42
N LEU A 98 0.14 -10.99 10.45
CA LEU A 98 -0.35 -10.73 11.80
C LEU A 98 -0.24 -9.25 12.15
N ARG A 99 -1.23 -8.72 12.87
CA ARG A 99 -1.17 -7.36 13.46
C ARG A 99 -1.92 -7.27 14.78
N TRP A 100 -1.48 -6.37 15.66
CA TRP A 100 -2.25 -6.01 16.85
C TRP A 100 -3.34 -5.01 16.48
N VAL A 101 -4.59 -5.35 16.79
CA VAL A 101 -5.75 -4.47 16.61
C VAL A 101 -6.75 -4.66 17.72
N THR A 102 -7.54 -3.64 18.03
CA THR A 102 -8.77 -3.79 18.80
C THR A 102 -9.83 -4.51 17.96
N ARG A 103 -10.91 -4.98 18.60
CA ARG A 103 -12.02 -5.62 17.88
C ARG A 103 -12.71 -4.66 16.92
N LEU A 104 -12.80 -3.38 17.27
CA LEU A 104 -13.37 -2.35 16.42
C LEU A 104 -12.47 -2.08 15.21
N GLU A 105 -11.17 -1.89 15.44
CA GLU A 105 -10.19 -1.70 14.36
C GLU A 105 -10.17 -2.89 13.40
N ASN A 106 -10.30 -4.14 13.88
CA ASN A 106 -10.40 -5.28 12.98
C ASN A 106 -11.59 -5.14 12.00
N ILE A 107 -12.77 -4.75 12.52
CA ILE A 107 -13.96 -4.57 11.69
C ILE A 107 -13.74 -3.47 10.64
N LEU A 108 -13.08 -2.38 11.02
CA LEU A 108 -12.88 -1.21 10.16
C LEU A 108 -11.72 -1.39 9.17
N LEU A 109 -10.63 -2.06 9.58
CA LEU A 109 -9.37 -2.15 8.84
C LEU A 109 -9.22 -3.46 8.06
N ASN A 110 -10.12 -4.43 8.21
CA ASN A 110 -10.10 -5.68 7.46
C ASN A 110 -11.29 -5.73 6.49
N PRO A 111 -11.07 -5.41 5.19
CA PRO A 111 -12.14 -5.39 4.19
C PRO A 111 -12.89 -6.72 4.06
N ILE A 112 -12.21 -7.84 4.28
CA ILE A 112 -12.80 -9.18 4.22
C ILE A 112 -13.78 -9.36 5.39
N THR A 113 -13.37 -8.94 6.59
CA THR A 113 -14.23 -8.96 7.79
C THR A 113 -15.41 -8.00 7.63
N ALA A 114 -15.16 -6.78 7.18
CA ALA A 114 -16.20 -5.77 6.91
C ALA A 114 -17.25 -6.32 5.92
N ARG A 115 -16.80 -6.89 4.79
CA ARG A 115 -17.71 -7.46 3.79
C ARG A 115 -18.57 -8.58 4.34
N ARG A 116 -18.02 -9.48 5.16
CA ARG A 116 -18.80 -10.54 5.83
C ARG A 116 -19.87 -9.94 6.73
N ILE A 117 -19.54 -8.87 7.46
CA ILE A 117 -20.50 -8.17 8.32
C ILE A 117 -21.60 -7.53 7.48
N GLU A 118 -21.26 -6.83 6.40
CA GLU A 118 -22.24 -6.22 5.48
C GLU A 118 -23.22 -7.26 4.92
N LEU A 119 -22.72 -8.42 4.49
CA LEU A 119 -23.58 -9.48 3.94
C LEU A 119 -24.59 -10.01 4.96
N VAL A 120 -24.23 -10.06 6.24
CA VAL A 120 -25.09 -10.56 7.32
C VAL A 120 -25.98 -9.46 7.91
N CYS A 121 -25.46 -8.25 8.01
CA CYS A 121 -26.04 -7.15 8.78
C CYS A 121 -26.62 -6.03 7.91
N GLY A 122 -26.40 -6.07 6.59
CA GLY A 122 -26.76 -5.02 5.63
C GLY A 122 -25.71 -3.93 5.53
N SER A 123 -25.13 -3.49 6.65
CA SER A 123 -23.99 -2.57 6.68
C SER A 123 -23.16 -2.75 7.95
N VAL A 124 -21.92 -2.23 7.94
CA VAL A 124 -21.06 -2.22 9.13
C VAL A 124 -21.63 -1.31 10.21
N GLU A 125 -22.22 -0.16 9.85
CA GLU A 125 -22.84 0.80 10.76
C GLU A 125 -24.04 0.17 11.48
N ALA A 126 -24.87 -0.59 10.77
CA ALA A 126 -25.99 -1.31 11.35
C ALA A 126 -25.52 -2.32 12.41
N PHE A 127 -24.40 -3.01 12.14
CA PHE A 127 -23.78 -3.91 13.11
C PHE A 127 -23.24 -3.15 14.32
N LEU A 128 -22.51 -2.05 14.12
CA LEU A 128 -21.92 -1.27 15.22
C LEU A 128 -22.99 -0.59 16.10
N ALA A 129 -24.12 -0.18 15.53
CA ALA A 129 -25.22 0.43 16.27
C ALA A 129 -25.88 -0.54 17.26
N ASP A 130 -26.04 -1.82 16.89
CA ASP A 130 -26.59 -2.84 17.78
C ASP A 130 -26.14 -4.26 17.37
N PRO A 131 -24.95 -4.70 17.82
CA PRO A 131 -24.41 -6.01 17.47
C PRO A 131 -25.28 -7.18 17.95
N SER A 132 -26.06 -6.96 19.02
CA SER A 132 -26.87 -8.01 19.66
C SER A 132 -27.97 -8.53 18.73
N LYS A 133 -28.49 -7.69 17.83
CA LYS A 133 -29.50 -8.07 16.82
C LYS A 133 -29.01 -9.11 15.82
N PHE A 134 -27.70 -9.22 15.63
CA PHE A 134 -27.09 -10.07 14.61
C PHE A 134 -26.42 -11.32 15.20
N ARG A 135 -26.40 -11.49 16.53
CA ARG A 135 -25.71 -12.59 17.22
C ARG A 135 -26.05 -13.98 16.66
N ASN A 136 -27.32 -14.21 16.30
CA ASN A 136 -27.80 -15.50 15.79
C ASN A 136 -27.73 -15.62 14.25
N LYS A 137 -27.29 -14.56 13.55
CA LYS A 137 -27.22 -14.53 12.08
C LYS A 137 -25.86 -14.91 11.52
N PHE A 138 -24.81 -14.85 12.34
CA PHE A 138 -23.52 -15.38 11.97
C PHE A 138 -23.57 -16.90 12.05
N GLN A 139 -23.32 -17.57 10.92
CA GLN A 139 -23.17 -19.02 10.87
C GLN A 139 -21.95 -19.44 11.71
N ASP A 140 -21.95 -20.69 12.17
CA ASP A 140 -20.79 -21.25 12.85
C ASP A 140 -19.54 -21.13 11.97
N PRO A 141 -18.38 -20.74 12.53
CA PRO A 141 -17.17 -20.60 11.74
C PRO A 141 -16.77 -21.94 11.12
N ASN A 142 -16.84 -22.05 9.80
CA ASN A 142 -16.25 -23.17 9.08
C ASN A 142 -14.73 -22.95 9.00
N TYR A 143 -13.95 -23.86 9.60
CA TYR A 143 -12.49 -23.85 9.59
C TYR A 143 -11.88 -24.86 8.61
N ASP A 144 -12.70 -25.69 7.95
CA ASP A 144 -12.24 -26.79 7.08
C ASP A 144 -11.41 -26.29 5.90
N TRP A 145 -11.62 -25.04 5.52
CA TRP A 145 -10.82 -24.38 4.51
C TRP A 145 -9.43 -23.99 5.01
N MET A 146 -9.31 -23.54 6.25
CA MET A 146 -8.05 -23.01 6.76
C MET A 146 -6.96 -24.08 6.74
N CYS A 147 -5.80 -23.75 6.19
CA CYS A 147 -4.64 -24.63 6.15
C CYS A 147 -3.33 -23.83 6.19
N ALA A 148 -2.23 -24.53 6.45
CA ALA A 148 -0.90 -23.96 6.32
C ALA A 148 -0.54 -23.82 4.82
N VAL A 149 -0.10 -22.62 4.44
CA VAL A 149 0.17 -22.21 3.05
C VAL A 149 1.61 -21.69 2.90
N SER A 150 2.18 -21.78 1.70
CA SER A 150 3.42 -21.07 1.38
C SER A 150 3.21 -19.55 1.38
N ALA A 151 4.30 -18.77 1.37
CA ALA A 151 4.20 -17.31 1.27
C ALA A 151 3.49 -16.87 -0.02
N GLU A 152 3.85 -17.49 -1.15
CA GLU A 152 3.25 -17.26 -2.47
C GLU A 152 1.75 -17.62 -2.47
N GLU A 153 1.39 -18.78 -1.93
CA GLU A 153 -0.01 -19.22 -1.82
C GLU A 153 -0.84 -18.28 -0.93
N ALA A 154 -0.25 -17.77 0.15
CA ALA A 154 -0.88 -16.80 1.05
C ALA A 154 -1.17 -15.48 0.32
N GLU A 155 -0.22 -14.95 -0.45
CA GLU A 155 -0.38 -13.72 -1.21
C GLU A 155 -1.48 -13.85 -2.27
N ILE A 156 -1.48 -14.96 -3.04
CA ILE A 156 -2.51 -15.25 -4.03
C ILE A 156 -3.89 -15.35 -3.37
N SER A 157 -3.98 -16.05 -2.24
CA SER A 157 -5.24 -16.22 -1.50
C SER A 157 -5.77 -14.91 -0.95
N LEU A 158 -4.88 -14.07 -0.37
CA LEU A 158 -5.22 -12.75 0.13
C LEU A 158 -5.73 -11.84 -1.00
N ALA A 159 -5.05 -11.82 -2.15
CA ALA A 159 -5.45 -11.03 -3.31
C ALA A 159 -6.86 -11.41 -3.80
N ARG A 160 -7.16 -12.72 -3.88
CA ARG A 160 -8.51 -13.23 -4.21
C ARG A 160 -9.55 -12.76 -3.19
N MET A 161 -9.25 -12.85 -1.90
CA MET A 161 -10.16 -12.44 -0.83
C MET A 161 -10.42 -10.94 -0.81
N LEU A 162 -9.41 -10.12 -1.08
CA LEU A 162 -9.56 -8.66 -1.21
C LEU A 162 -10.39 -8.29 -2.45
N SER A 163 -10.17 -8.98 -3.57
CA SER A 163 -10.99 -8.81 -4.78
C SER A 163 -12.47 -9.15 -4.51
N TRP A 164 -12.72 -10.27 -3.81
CA TRP A 164 -14.07 -10.63 -3.36
C TRP A 164 -14.68 -9.58 -2.43
N ALA A 165 -13.89 -9.06 -1.48
CA ALA A 165 -14.36 -8.04 -0.55
C ALA A 165 -14.82 -6.75 -1.25
N LYS A 166 -14.15 -6.38 -2.35
CA LYS A 166 -14.51 -5.23 -3.20
C LYS A 166 -15.67 -5.51 -4.16
N GLY A 167 -15.94 -6.78 -4.46
CA GLY A 167 -16.93 -7.20 -5.45
C GLY A 167 -18.36 -7.28 -4.92
N ASN A 168 -19.33 -7.08 -5.82
CA ASN A 168 -20.75 -7.31 -5.55
C ASN A 168 -21.20 -8.77 -5.80
N ASN A 169 -20.27 -9.65 -6.14
CA ASN A 169 -20.61 -11.02 -6.50
C ASN A 169 -20.85 -11.88 -5.25
N PRO A 170 -21.99 -12.59 -5.14
CA PRO A 170 -22.14 -13.64 -4.14
C PRO A 170 -21.13 -14.76 -4.41
N LEU A 171 -20.77 -15.51 -3.36
CA LEU A 171 -19.94 -16.71 -3.49
C LEU A 171 -20.65 -17.69 -4.45
N LYS A 172 -20.15 -17.83 -5.68
CA LYS A 172 -20.71 -18.76 -6.67
C LYS A 172 -20.07 -20.14 -6.49
N GLY A 173 -20.83 -21.06 -5.89
CA GLY A 173 -20.53 -22.50 -5.86
C GLY A 173 -19.47 -22.92 -4.82
N GLY A 174 -19.78 -23.99 -4.07
CA GLY A 174 -18.87 -24.60 -3.11
C GLY A 174 -18.79 -23.93 -1.73
N SER A 175 -18.05 -24.56 -0.82
CA SER A 175 -17.68 -23.90 0.45
C SER A 175 -16.69 -22.76 0.19
N LEU A 176 -16.61 -21.77 1.08
CA LEU A 176 -15.63 -20.68 0.96
C LEU A 176 -14.20 -21.22 0.74
N GLY A 177 -13.86 -22.39 1.31
CA GLY A 177 -12.57 -23.04 1.07
C GLY A 177 -12.36 -23.63 -0.29
N GLU A 178 -13.41 -24.19 -0.87
CA GLU A 178 -13.37 -24.77 -2.20
C GLU A 178 -13.13 -23.68 -3.25
N TRP A 179 -13.67 -22.49 -3.00
CA TRP A 179 -13.43 -21.30 -3.83
C TRP A 179 -12.03 -20.69 -3.58
N ILE A 180 -11.60 -20.56 -2.32
CA ILE A 180 -10.28 -20.00 -1.96
C ILE A 180 -9.13 -20.88 -2.47
N PHE A 181 -9.22 -22.20 -2.26
CA PHE A 181 -8.19 -23.18 -2.61
C PHE A 181 -8.51 -23.98 -3.86
N ASN A 182 -9.31 -23.44 -4.78
CA ASN A 182 -9.35 -24.05 -6.10
C ASN A 182 -7.91 -24.01 -6.65
N ARG A 183 -7.31 -25.21 -6.70
CA ARG A 183 -5.93 -25.48 -7.15
C ARG A 183 -5.83 -25.46 -8.66
N GLU A 184 -6.95 -25.40 -9.36
CA GLU A 184 -6.95 -24.97 -10.74
C GLU A 184 -6.39 -23.56 -10.74
N VAL A 185 -5.14 -23.45 -11.17
CA VAL A 185 -4.57 -22.23 -11.69
C VAL A 185 -5.46 -21.84 -12.84
N VAL A 186 -6.54 -21.14 -12.53
CA VAL A 186 -7.11 -20.22 -13.49
C VAL A 186 -5.94 -19.28 -13.72
N GLU A 187 -5.28 -19.43 -14.87
CA GLU A 187 -4.48 -18.40 -15.51
C GLU A 187 -5.41 -17.21 -15.82
N THR A 188 -6.06 -16.67 -14.79
CA THR A 188 -6.31 -15.25 -14.75
C THR A 188 -4.91 -14.68 -14.65
N PRO A 189 -4.43 -13.99 -15.69
CA PRO A 189 -3.18 -13.26 -15.56
C PRO A 189 -3.31 -12.48 -14.27
N ILE A 190 -2.30 -12.58 -13.41
CA ILE A 190 -2.17 -11.75 -12.23
C ILE A 190 -2.32 -10.33 -12.77
N ALA A 191 -3.52 -9.75 -12.65
CA ALA A 191 -3.66 -8.32 -12.74
C ALA A 191 -2.93 -7.86 -11.49
N THR A 192 -1.61 -7.70 -11.60
CA THR A 192 -0.80 -6.91 -10.68
C THR A 192 -1.65 -5.68 -10.45
N LEU A 193 -2.29 -5.58 -9.28
CA LEU A 193 -3.16 -4.44 -9.07
C LEU A 193 -2.27 -3.23 -9.27
N PRO A 194 -2.60 -2.34 -10.22
CA PRO A 194 -1.69 -1.28 -10.60
C PRO A 194 -1.24 -0.53 -9.36
N ASN A 195 0.04 -0.17 -9.32
CA ASN A 195 0.65 0.58 -8.21
C ASN A 195 0.26 2.07 -8.25
N TYR A 196 -0.83 2.39 -8.94
CA TYR A 196 -1.35 3.73 -9.16
C TYR A 196 -2.85 3.79 -8.89
N ILE A 197 -3.35 5.00 -8.64
CA ILE A 197 -4.77 5.33 -8.60
C ILE A 197 -5.12 6.32 -9.70
N MET A 198 -6.38 6.32 -10.15
CA MET A 198 -6.82 7.21 -11.21
C MET A 198 -6.73 8.67 -10.78
N SER A 199 -6.20 9.52 -11.67
CA SER A 199 -6.24 10.97 -11.51
C SER A 199 -7.67 11.51 -11.71
N LYS A 200 -7.89 12.76 -11.32
CA LYS A 200 -9.08 13.52 -11.75
C LYS A 200 -9.03 13.86 -13.25
N THR A 201 -7.85 13.88 -13.87
CA THR A 201 -7.68 14.09 -15.31
C THR A 201 -7.84 12.76 -16.07
N PRO A 202 -8.61 12.71 -17.17
CA PRO A 202 -8.65 11.53 -18.02
C PRO A 202 -7.27 11.23 -18.64
N ASN A 203 -7.02 9.95 -18.93
CA ASN A 203 -5.73 9.41 -19.38
C ASN A 203 -4.56 9.57 -18.39
N ALA A 204 -4.79 10.10 -17.19
CA ALA A 204 -3.77 10.24 -16.16
C ALA A 204 -4.03 9.31 -14.95
N ALA A 205 -2.95 8.85 -14.35
CA ALA A 205 -2.93 8.17 -13.07
C ALA A 205 -1.80 8.72 -12.20
N GLN A 206 -1.86 8.45 -10.90
CA GLN A 206 -0.82 8.80 -9.95
C GLN A 206 -0.36 7.56 -9.19
N ARG A 207 0.95 7.40 -9.06
CA ARG A 207 1.56 6.32 -8.29
C ARG A 207 1.15 6.46 -6.81
N ILE A 208 0.85 5.33 -6.18
CA ILE A 208 0.49 5.27 -4.76
C ILE A 208 1.72 5.63 -3.94
N VAL A 209 1.60 6.57 -3.01
CA VAL A 209 2.70 6.98 -2.13
C VAL A 209 2.54 6.34 -0.76
N PHE A 210 1.33 6.39 -0.19
CA PHE A 210 1.07 5.82 1.14
C PHE A 210 0.06 4.69 1.08
N THR A 211 -1.15 4.97 0.58
CA THR A 211 -2.22 3.98 0.49
C THR A 211 -3.10 4.18 -0.75
N ARG A 212 -4.00 3.22 -1.04
CA ARG A 212 -4.94 3.34 -2.18
C ARG A 212 -6.03 4.38 -1.94
N GLU A 213 -6.10 4.93 -0.75
CA GLU A 213 -7.00 6.02 -0.33
C GLU A 213 -6.35 7.41 -0.51
N ASP A 214 -5.16 7.48 -1.11
CA ASP A 214 -4.51 8.73 -1.48
C ASP A 214 -5.49 9.62 -2.28
N LYS A 215 -5.50 10.93 -2.00
CA LYS A 215 -6.38 11.86 -2.71
C LYS A 215 -5.91 12.01 -4.17
N PRO A 216 -6.79 11.83 -5.17
CA PRO A 216 -6.39 11.97 -6.57
C PRO A 216 -6.08 13.42 -6.91
N ASN A 217 -4.91 13.65 -7.51
CA ASN A 217 -4.50 14.93 -8.08
C ASN A 217 -5.15 15.13 -9.46
N GLU A 218 -5.02 16.34 -9.99
CA GLU A 218 -5.35 16.68 -11.37
C GLU A 218 -4.04 17.02 -12.09
N TYR A 219 -3.90 16.57 -13.34
CA TYR A 219 -2.77 16.88 -14.23
C TYR A 219 -3.30 17.58 -15.49
N PRO A 220 -3.46 18.92 -15.48
CA PRO A 220 -4.23 19.63 -16.52
C PRO A 220 -3.66 19.51 -17.94
N ILE A 221 -2.34 19.33 -18.05
CA ILE A 221 -1.61 19.29 -19.32
C ILE A 221 -1.35 17.87 -19.84
N THR A 222 -2.00 16.85 -19.27
CA THR A 222 -1.91 15.47 -19.79
C THR A 222 -2.58 15.36 -21.16
N PRO A 223 -1.88 14.85 -22.19
CA PRO A 223 -2.45 14.66 -23.53
C PRO A 223 -3.69 13.77 -23.55
N GLN A 224 -4.75 14.25 -24.20
CA GLN A 224 -6.00 13.51 -24.37
C GLN A 224 -6.02 12.71 -25.67
N GLU A 225 -5.41 13.27 -26.72
CA GLU A 225 -5.23 12.62 -28.02
C GLU A 225 -3.82 12.90 -28.51
N PHE A 226 -3.16 11.89 -29.08
CA PHE A 226 -1.81 12.01 -29.60
C PHE A 226 -1.54 10.97 -30.69
N LYS A 227 -0.56 11.25 -31.55
CA LYS A 227 -0.09 10.33 -32.59
C LYS A 227 1.37 9.99 -32.33
N GLY A 228 1.74 8.72 -32.43
CA GLY A 228 3.11 8.27 -32.21
C GLY A 228 3.40 8.01 -30.73
N ASN A 229 4.59 8.38 -30.26
CA ASN A 229 5.05 8.04 -28.91
C ASN A 229 4.33 8.91 -27.85
N PRO A 230 3.70 8.29 -26.83
CA PRO A 230 2.91 9.00 -25.81
C PRO A 230 3.74 9.98 -24.98
N LEU A 231 4.93 9.58 -24.53
CA LEU A 231 5.81 10.43 -23.73
C LEU A 231 6.35 11.60 -24.55
N THR A 232 6.56 11.43 -25.86
CA THR A 232 6.93 12.56 -26.73
C THR A 232 5.82 13.59 -26.81
N ALA A 233 4.57 13.16 -26.99
CA ALA A 233 3.42 14.07 -26.99
C ALA A 233 3.23 14.78 -25.64
N TYR A 234 3.50 14.09 -24.54
CA TYR A 234 3.45 14.73 -23.23
C TYR A 234 4.60 15.74 -23.06
N TYR A 235 5.82 15.38 -23.46
CA TYR A 235 6.96 16.29 -23.41
C TYR A 235 6.72 17.60 -24.19
N GLU A 236 6.11 17.53 -25.37
CA GLU A 236 5.74 18.72 -26.16
C GLU A 236 4.70 19.62 -25.45
N SER A 237 3.89 19.05 -24.56
CA SER A 237 2.88 19.78 -23.78
C SER A 237 3.48 20.42 -22.50
N LEU A 238 4.66 19.96 -22.06
CA LEU A 238 5.35 20.45 -20.85
C LEU A 238 6.09 21.75 -21.13
N THR A 239 5.35 22.86 -21.12
CA THR A 239 5.90 24.22 -21.24
C THR A 239 6.22 24.83 -19.88
N GLU A 240 7.33 25.55 -19.76
CA GLU A 240 7.74 26.23 -18.53
C GLU A 240 6.65 27.21 -18.07
N GLY A 241 6.30 27.16 -16.78
CA GLY A 241 5.24 27.95 -16.17
C GLY A 241 3.82 27.38 -16.33
N ALA A 242 3.62 26.32 -17.11
CA ALA A 242 2.31 25.69 -17.23
C ALA A 242 1.90 24.92 -15.97
N ALA A 243 0.59 24.88 -15.69
CA ALA A 243 0.00 24.14 -14.59
C ALA A 243 0.18 22.63 -14.77
N PHE A 244 1.14 22.04 -14.04
CA PHE A 244 1.50 20.63 -14.16
C PHE A 244 0.60 19.72 -13.34
N PHE A 245 0.45 20.00 -12.04
CA PHE A 245 -0.50 19.28 -11.19
C PHE A 245 -1.19 20.17 -10.17
N ARG A 246 -2.41 19.78 -9.79
CA ARG A 246 -3.20 20.43 -8.73
C ARG A 246 -3.59 19.41 -7.67
N ASN A 247 -3.43 19.79 -6.42
CA ASN A 247 -3.92 19.03 -5.27
C ASN A 247 -4.88 19.89 -4.44
N HIS A 248 -5.22 19.44 -3.23
CA HIS A 248 -6.12 20.17 -2.33
C HIS A 248 -5.49 21.43 -1.73
N ASN A 249 -4.16 21.57 -1.79
CA ASN A 249 -3.42 22.73 -1.28
C ASN A 249 -3.21 23.78 -2.37
N GLY A 250 -3.00 23.38 -3.62
CA GLY A 250 -2.83 24.33 -4.71
C GLY A 250 -2.24 23.73 -5.98
N GLU A 251 -1.78 24.62 -6.85
CA GLU A 251 -1.21 24.31 -8.15
C GLU A 251 0.33 24.27 -8.10
N TYR A 252 0.92 23.39 -8.88
CA TYR A 252 2.35 23.33 -9.14
C TYR A 252 2.59 23.56 -10.63
N VAL A 253 3.59 24.39 -10.95
CA VAL A 253 3.93 24.77 -12.32
C VAL A 253 5.26 24.17 -12.75
N VAL A 254 5.39 23.89 -14.05
CA VAL A 254 6.62 23.34 -14.64
C VAL A 254 7.76 24.35 -14.51
N VAL A 255 8.89 23.91 -13.95
CA VAL A 255 10.17 24.63 -13.99
C VAL A 255 11.01 24.12 -15.15
N LYS A 256 11.25 22.81 -15.20
CA LYS A 256 11.96 22.14 -16.30
C LYS A 256 11.49 20.71 -16.47
N SER A 257 11.63 20.18 -17.68
CA SER A 257 11.29 18.81 -18.03
C SER A 257 12.38 18.19 -18.90
N GLY A 258 12.52 16.87 -18.85
CA GLY A 258 13.52 16.13 -19.62
C GLY A 258 13.19 14.65 -19.72
N PHE A 259 13.72 13.99 -20.74
CA PHE A 259 13.66 12.53 -20.86
C PHE A 259 14.71 11.87 -19.97
N SER A 260 14.39 10.68 -19.46
CA SER A 260 15.38 9.77 -18.91
C SER A 260 16.42 9.36 -19.97
N LYS A 261 17.61 8.94 -19.54
CA LYS A 261 18.68 8.45 -20.43
C LYS A 261 18.28 7.29 -21.34
N ASP A 262 17.33 6.47 -20.92
CA ASP A 262 16.76 5.37 -21.72
C ASP A 262 15.49 5.76 -22.50
N ARG A 263 15.06 7.03 -22.35
CA ARG A 263 13.84 7.64 -22.91
C ARG A 263 12.55 6.87 -22.59
N GLN A 264 12.54 6.08 -21.52
CA GLN A 264 11.36 5.35 -21.03
C GLN A 264 10.51 6.15 -20.04
N SER A 265 11.06 7.25 -19.49
CA SER A 265 10.37 8.11 -18.52
C SER A 265 10.58 9.59 -18.86
N LEU A 266 9.66 10.43 -18.39
CA LEU A 266 9.86 11.88 -18.31
C LEU A 266 10.06 12.31 -16.88
N TYR A 267 10.98 13.22 -16.66
CA TYR A 267 11.17 13.89 -15.38
C TYR A 267 10.69 15.33 -15.49
N VAL A 268 9.90 15.78 -14.52
CA VAL A 268 9.36 17.14 -14.45
C VAL A 268 9.66 17.72 -13.10
N LEU A 269 10.51 18.74 -13.07
CA LEU A 269 10.73 19.56 -11.88
C LEU A 269 9.67 20.65 -11.85
N THR A 270 8.98 20.78 -10.72
CA THR A 270 7.92 21.75 -10.50
C THR A 270 8.12 22.54 -9.24
N LYS A 271 7.48 23.72 -9.17
CA LYS A 271 7.41 24.58 -7.99
C LYS A 271 5.96 24.90 -7.66
N ALA A 272 5.66 25.10 -6.38
CA ALA A 272 4.34 25.54 -5.95
C ALA A 272 4.02 26.94 -6.53
N ALA A 273 2.80 27.12 -7.03
CA ALA A 273 2.27 28.41 -7.47
C ALA A 273 1.44 29.10 -6.36
N TYR A 274 1.69 28.74 -5.10
CA TYR A 274 1.01 29.27 -3.91
C TYR A 274 1.98 29.36 -2.73
N VAL A 275 1.64 30.20 -1.76
CA VAL A 275 2.32 30.27 -0.46
C VAL A 275 1.30 30.18 0.67
N TYR A 276 1.70 29.65 1.82
CA TYR A 276 0.84 29.63 2.99
C TYR A 276 0.85 31.00 3.67
N GLN A 277 -0.33 31.51 4.00
CA GLN A 277 -0.51 32.75 4.75
C GLN A 277 -1.37 32.50 6.00
N GLU A 278 -0.92 33.02 7.14
CA GLU A 278 -1.66 33.00 8.39
C GLU A 278 -2.82 34.01 8.34
N ARG A 279 -4.02 33.54 8.64
CA ARG A 279 -5.22 34.38 8.76
C ARG A 279 -5.32 34.97 10.17
N ALA A 280 -6.22 35.95 10.33
CA ALA A 280 -6.46 36.63 11.61
C ALA A 280 -6.95 35.69 12.73
N ASP A 281 -7.44 34.51 12.40
CA ASP A 281 -7.86 33.44 13.32
C ASP A 281 -6.73 32.45 13.69
N GLY A 282 -5.53 32.62 13.11
CA GLY A 282 -4.37 31.75 13.31
C GLY A 282 -4.35 30.51 12.40
N GLU A 283 -5.32 30.35 11.49
CA GLU A 283 -5.30 29.26 10.50
C GLU A 283 -4.41 29.62 9.31
N TRP A 284 -3.62 28.66 8.83
CA TRP A 284 -2.79 28.82 7.64
C TRP A 284 -3.53 28.33 6.41
N MET A 285 -3.61 29.18 5.38
CA MET A 285 -4.29 28.86 4.13
C MET A 285 -3.37 29.09 2.93
N PRO A 286 -3.43 28.22 1.91
CA PRO A 286 -2.67 28.43 0.68
C PRO A 286 -3.31 29.57 -0.14
N VAL A 287 -2.48 30.54 -0.53
CA VAL A 287 -2.86 31.69 -1.36
C VAL A 287 -2.04 31.66 -2.66
N PRO A 288 -2.66 31.74 -3.84
CA PRO A 288 -1.95 31.77 -5.11
C PRO A 288 -0.96 32.94 -5.19
N ILE A 289 0.22 32.71 -5.74
CA ILE A 289 1.27 33.75 -5.87
C ILE A 289 0.78 34.96 -6.67
N ALA A 290 -0.12 34.74 -7.64
CA ALA A 290 -0.71 35.81 -8.44
C ALA A 290 -1.52 36.83 -7.62
N GLU A 291 -1.95 36.47 -6.41
CA GLU A 291 -2.70 37.33 -5.50
C GLU A 291 -1.79 38.10 -4.52
N HIS A 292 -0.48 37.83 -4.54
CA HIS A 292 0.49 38.52 -3.68
C HIS A 292 1.03 39.79 -4.34
N SER A 293 1.07 40.87 -3.55
CA SER A 293 1.67 42.16 -3.93
C SER A 293 3.20 42.19 -3.80
N GLU A 294 3.78 41.29 -2.99
CA GLU A 294 5.22 41.20 -2.75
C GLU A 294 5.88 40.20 -3.69
N LYS A 295 7.13 40.48 -4.08
CA LYS A 295 7.90 39.62 -4.97
C LYS A 295 8.41 38.40 -4.21
N ILE A 296 7.79 37.25 -4.45
CA ILE A 296 8.21 35.95 -3.93
C ILE A 296 9.32 35.39 -4.84
N PHE A 297 10.43 34.93 -4.26
CA PHE A 297 11.50 34.31 -5.03
C PHE A 297 11.25 32.82 -5.23
N ASP A 298 11.53 32.32 -6.43
CA ASP A 298 11.29 30.92 -6.79
C ASP A 298 11.95 29.92 -5.84
N LYS A 299 13.19 30.20 -5.41
CA LYS A 299 13.95 29.36 -4.49
C LYS A 299 13.27 29.12 -3.13
N ASP A 300 12.36 30.00 -2.73
CA ASP A 300 11.68 29.92 -1.43
C ASP A 300 10.36 29.12 -1.54
N LEU A 301 10.00 28.69 -2.76
CA LEU A 301 8.80 27.90 -3.02
C LEU A 301 9.10 26.39 -2.90
N PRO A 302 8.18 25.59 -2.35
CA PRO A 302 8.31 24.14 -2.36
C PRO A 302 8.46 23.59 -3.78
N HIS A 303 9.51 22.83 -4.03
CA HIS A 303 9.75 22.13 -5.28
C HIS A 303 9.36 20.65 -5.19
N SER A 304 9.07 20.03 -6.32
CA SER A 304 8.76 18.61 -6.43
C SER A 304 9.27 18.06 -7.76
N LEU A 305 9.89 16.87 -7.70
CA LEU A 305 10.32 16.13 -8.88
C LEU A 305 9.38 14.95 -9.13
N THR A 306 8.85 14.88 -10.34
CA THR A 306 7.89 13.86 -10.77
C THR A 306 8.43 13.09 -11.96
N GLU A 307 8.42 11.76 -11.85
CA GLU A 307 8.63 10.84 -12.96
C GLU A 307 7.29 10.50 -13.60
N ILE A 308 7.25 10.45 -14.93
CA ILE A 308 6.08 10.09 -15.72
C ILE A 308 6.44 8.91 -16.62
N THR A 309 5.69 7.83 -16.48
CA THR A 309 5.74 6.65 -17.34
C THR A 309 4.43 6.50 -18.11
N TYR A 310 4.44 5.67 -19.16
CA TYR A 310 3.23 5.32 -19.90
C TYR A 310 2.96 3.82 -19.75
N GLU A 311 2.01 3.50 -18.89
CA GLU A 311 1.69 2.13 -18.47
C GLU A 311 0.17 1.93 -18.58
N ASP A 312 -0.28 0.75 -19.02
CA ASP A 312 -1.71 0.41 -19.10
C ASP A 312 -2.59 1.41 -19.89
N GLY A 313 -1.99 2.13 -20.84
CA GLY A 313 -2.68 3.17 -21.62
C GLY A 313 -2.87 4.51 -20.89
N LEU A 314 -2.16 4.71 -19.78
CA LEU A 314 -2.26 5.88 -18.91
C LEU A 314 -0.90 6.54 -18.72
N PHE A 315 -0.89 7.87 -18.55
CA PHE A 315 0.25 8.61 -18.05
C PHE A 315 0.30 8.51 -16.52
N VAL A 316 1.24 7.73 -16.00
CA VAL A 316 1.37 7.47 -14.56
C VAL A 316 2.39 8.43 -13.96
N HIS A 317 1.97 9.23 -12.98
CA HIS A 317 2.80 10.24 -12.33
C HIS A 317 3.28 9.75 -10.96
N GLY A 318 4.58 9.55 -10.80
CA GLY A 318 5.22 9.15 -9.55
C GLY A 318 6.10 10.25 -8.97
N LYS A 319 6.07 10.46 -7.66
CA LYS A 319 7.10 11.28 -7.01
C LYS A 319 8.41 10.50 -6.97
N VAL A 320 9.49 11.15 -7.39
CA VAL A 320 10.84 10.55 -7.34
C VAL A 320 11.31 10.48 -5.89
N GLU A 321 11.10 11.55 -5.13
CA GLU A 321 11.45 11.63 -3.72
C GLU A 321 10.23 12.05 -2.88
N SER A 322 10.11 11.45 -1.70
CA SER A 322 9.05 11.75 -0.74
C SER A 322 9.61 12.47 0.48
N GLY A 323 9.10 13.66 0.79
CA GLY A 323 9.54 14.44 1.94
C GLY A 323 9.82 15.89 1.57
N PHE A 324 10.49 16.61 2.48
CA PHE A 324 11.00 17.95 2.20
C PHE A 324 12.45 17.83 1.71
N HIS A 325 12.67 18.17 0.44
CA HIS A 325 13.99 18.21 -0.17
C HIS A 325 14.33 19.66 -0.57
N PRO A 326 15.58 20.11 -0.34
CA PRO A 326 16.07 21.36 -0.91
C PRO A 326 15.97 21.35 -2.43
N THR A 327 15.75 22.53 -3.02
CA THR A 327 15.64 22.67 -4.48
C THR A 327 16.90 22.20 -5.20
N GLU A 328 18.07 22.48 -4.63
CA GLU A 328 19.36 22.10 -5.20
C GLU A 328 19.51 20.58 -5.29
N GLU A 329 18.98 19.83 -4.31
CA GLU A 329 19.00 18.37 -4.30
C GLU A 329 18.12 17.80 -5.42
N LEU A 330 16.90 18.31 -5.56
CA LEU A 330 15.99 17.90 -6.63
C LEU A 330 16.53 18.25 -8.02
N GLU A 331 17.24 19.37 -8.15
CA GLU A 331 17.92 19.75 -9.38
C GLU A 331 19.08 18.81 -9.72
N MET A 332 19.87 18.40 -8.72
CA MET A 332 20.94 17.41 -8.90
C MET A 332 20.37 16.07 -9.36
N ILE A 333 19.32 15.57 -8.71
CA ILE A 333 18.62 14.35 -9.11
C ILE A 333 18.11 14.49 -10.53
N PHE A 334 17.39 15.57 -10.86
CA PHE A 334 16.92 15.81 -12.23
C PHE A 334 18.07 15.71 -13.25
N ASN A 335 19.21 16.36 -13.00
CA ASN A 335 20.34 16.35 -13.93
C ASN A 335 21.00 14.95 -14.02
N GLU A 336 20.98 14.16 -12.94
CA GLU A 336 21.51 12.79 -12.95
C GLU A 336 20.66 11.84 -13.81
N TYR A 337 19.33 11.97 -13.73
CA TYR A 337 18.39 11.08 -14.40
C TYR A 337 18.09 11.48 -15.86
N THR A 338 18.22 12.76 -16.20
CA THR A 338 17.89 13.28 -17.54
C THR A 338 19.10 13.37 -18.48
N GLU A 339 18.84 13.31 -19.79
CA GLU A 339 19.83 13.68 -20.80
C GLU A 339 20.00 15.22 -20.85
N GLU A 340 21.23 15.72 -20.95
CA GLU A 340 21.47 17.12 -21.33
C GLU A 340 21.09 17.33 -22.80
N GLU A 341 19.81 17.55 -23.09
CA GLU A 341 19.42 18.10 -24.38
C GLU A 341 19.76 19.60 -24.40
N CYS A 342 20.94 19.93 -24.94
CA CYS A 342 21.25 21.27 -25.41
C CYS A 342 20.14 21.73 -26.36
N ARG A 343 19.23 22.61 -25.89
CA ARG A 343 18.32 23.35 -26.76
C ARG A 343 19.16 24.32 -27.60
N THR A 344 19.75 23.85 -28.69
CA THR A 344 20.23 24.73 -29.75
C THR A 344 19.01 25.43 -30.34
N ALA A 345 18.82 26.68 -29.93
CA ALA A 345 17.93 27.60 -30.60
C ALA A 345 18.33 27.66 -32.08
N ASN A 346 17.54 27.05 -32.95
CA ASN A 346 17.54 27.36 -34.38
C ASN A 346 17.02 28.80 -34.53
N ILE A 347 17.90 29.77 -34.31
CA ILE A 347 17.71 31.12 -34.79
C ILE A 347 17.88 31.05 -36.30
N GLY A 348 16.74 31.08 -37.00
CA GLY A 348 16.71 31.25 -38.44
C GLY A 348 17.45 32.52 -38.82
N ILE A 349 18.60 32.36 -39.47
CA ILE A 349 19.22 33.47 -40.19
C ILE A 349 18.53 33.55 -41.54
N ALA A 350 17.55 34.45 -41.61
CA ALA A 350 17.14 35.06 -42.86
C ALA A 350 18.36 35.81 -43.42
N ASN A 351 18.94 35.33 -44.51
CA ASN A 351 19.86 36.12 -45.33
C ASN A 351 19.08 36.72 -46.50
N SER A 352 18.66 37.96 -46.30
CA SER A 352 18.38 38.93 -47.35
C SER A 352 19.71 39.44 -47.96
N GLY A 353 19.82 39.36 -49.28
CA GLY A 353 20.48 40.38 -50.12
C GLY A 353 22.01 40.36 -50.23
N ALA A 354 22.49 39.93 -51.39
CA ALA A 354 23.28 40.76 -52.31
C ALA A 354 23.04 40.26 -53.74
#